data_AF-A0A6J1NSV9-F1
#
_entry.id   AF-A0A6J1NSV9-F1
#
_cell.length_a   1.000
_cell.length_b   1.000
_cell.length_c   1.000
_cell.angle_alpha   90.00
_cell.angle_beta   90.00
_cell.angle_gamma   90.00
#
_symmetry.space_group_name_H-M   'P 1'
#
loop_
_entity.id
_entity.type
_entity.pdbx_description
1 polymer ?
#
loop_
_entity_poly.entity_id
_entity_poly.type
_entity_poly.pdbx_seq_one_letter_code
_entity_poly.pdbx_strand_id
1 'polypeptide(L)'
;MFVSDTTTRSDNTYNGNSFIKNCLQCKMETIPYHPLLEVSEKEMEIVRRNLNLDVNTIKKNLDALEEWGRKQNHLAEAFKYLDRNMLERLHILGRGSLEMTKTRIDKLLTTRGMIPELCLNRSVDEFKDIAESINFIMLPKLNPKDQSRIILTKIINLENFSLLAYMRYSFMVYLGQS
;
A
#
# COMPACT_ATOMS: atom_id res chain seq x y z
N MET A 1 47.55 2.06 -26.77
CA MET A 1 47.03 1.57 -25.48
C MET A 1 45.60 2.05 -25.38
N PHE A 2 44.67 1.10 -25.51
CA PHE A 2 43.21 1.17 -25.36
C PHE A 2 42.39 2.16 -26.20
N VAL A 3 41.65 1.55 -27.13
CA VAL A 3 40.56 2.06 -27.97
C VAL A 3 39.32 2.26 -27.09
N SER A 4 38.63 3.39 -27.22
CA SER A 4 37.28 3.60 -26.67
C SER A 4 36.30 3.84 -27.81
N ASP A 5 35.46 2.82 -28.03
CA ASP A 5 34.42 2.83 -29.04
C ASP A 5 33.28 3.81 -28.70
N THR A 6 32.85 4.49 -29.77
CA THR A 6 31.63 5.28 -29.91
C THR A 6 30.38 4.46 -29.64
N THR A 7 29.38 5.03 -28.95
CA THR A 7 27.95 5.00 -29.36
C THR A 7 27.15 5.99 -28.50
N THR A 8 26.70 7.10 -29.10
CA THR A 8 25.70 8.00 -28.53
C THR A 8 24.33 7.74 -29.16
N ARG A 9 23.34 7.55 -28.26
CA ARG A 9 21.93 7.97 -28.37
C ARG A 9 21.05 7.26 -29.41
N SER A 10 20.27 6.30 -28.93
CA SER A 10 18.97 5.95 -29.49
C SER A 10 17.89 6.12 -28.43
N ASP A 11 16.83 6.86 -28.80
CA ASP A 11 15.69 7.23 -27.99
C ASP A 11 14.96 6.00 -27.42
N ASN A 12 14.81 5.95 -26.09
CA ASN A 12 13.92 5.00 -25.43
C ASN A 12 12.70 5.75 -24.91
N THR A 13 11.64 5.69 -25.71
CA THR A 13 10.26 5.98 -25.30
C THR A 13 9.92 5.15 -24.06
N TYR A 14 9.62 5.81 -22.95
CA TYR A 14 9.14 5.18 -21.71
C TYR A 14 7.82 4.47 -21.99
N ASN A 15 7.89 3.14 -22.14
CA ASN A 15 6.73 2.29 -22.32
C ASN A 15 6.14 1.97 -20.94
N GLY A 16 5.12 2.73 -20.51
CA GLY A 16 4.40 2.59 -19.23
C GLY A 16 3.72 1.23 -19.01
N ASN A 17 3.78 0.32 -19.99
CA ASN A 17 3.20 -1.02 -19.91
C ASN A 17 4.13 -2.08 -19.27
N SER A 18 5.40 -1.76 -18.94
CA SER A 18 6.29 -2.74 -18.28
C SER A 18 6.11 -2.78 -16.76
N PHE A 19 5.74 -1.67 -16.12
CA PHE A 19 5.49 -1.61 -14.67
C PHE A 19 4.28 -2.44 -14.25
N ILE A 20 3.23 -2.45 -15.08
CA ILE A 20 2.01 -3.22 -14.79
C ILE A 20 2.25 -4.73 -15.00
N LYS A 21 3.12 -5.13 -15.94
CA LYS A 21 3.40 -6.55 -16.21
C LYS A 21 4.23 -7.24 -15.13
N ASN A 22 5.11 -6.51 -14.43
CA ASN A 22 5.91 -7.09 -13.34
C ASN A 22 5.13 -7.26 -12.01
N CYS A 23 3.91 -6.72 -11.92
CA CYS A 23 3.07 -6.88 -10.72
C CYS A 23 2.38 -8.26 -10.66
N LEU A 24 2.26 -8.97 -11.80
CA LEU A 24 1.54 -10.26 -11.89
C LEU A 24 2.30 -11.47 -11.32
N GLN A 25 3.53 -11.27 -10.81
CA GLN A 25 4.32 -12.35 -10.20
C GLN A 25 4.87 -11.96 -8.82
N CYS A 26 4.10 -11.24 -8.00
CA CYS A 26 4.44 -11.12 -6.59
C CYS A 26 4.11 -12.43 -5.86
N LYS A 27 5.14 -13.18 -5.48
CA LYS A 27 5.00 -14.24 -4.48
C LYS A 27 4.60 -13.59 -3.16
N MET A 28 3.63 -14.19 -2.46
CA MET A 28 3.15 -13.83 -1.10
C MET A 28 4.28 -13.66 -0.05
N GLU A 29 5.49 -14.06 -0.38
CA GLU A 29 6.68 -14.06 0.47
C GLU A 29 7.54 -12.81 0.27
N THR A 30 7.36 -12.07 -0.83
CA THR A 30 8.23 -10.94 -1.21
C THR A 30 7.38 -9.71 -1.50
N ILE A 31 7.58 -8.64 -0.73
CA ILE A 31 7.01 -7.34 -1.05
C ILE A 31 7.80 -6.76 -2.23
N PRO A 32 7.16 -6.18 -3.26
CA PRO A 32 7.89 -5.51 -4.34
C PRO A 32 8.79 -4.42 -3.75
N TYR A 33 10.06 -4.42 -4.17
CA TYR A 33 11.07 -3.49 -3.66
C TYR A 33 10.65 -2.04 -3.94
N HIS A 34 10.47 -1.26 -2.87
CA HIS A 34 10.17 0.17 -2.98
C HIS A 34 11.43 0.98 -2.66
N PRO A 35 11.91 1.87 -3.55
CA PRO A 35 13.15 2.63 -3.34
C PRO A 35 13.18 3.46 -2.05
N LEU A 36 12.00 3.81 -1.52
CA LEU A 36 11.85 4.64 -0.31
C LEU A 36 11.45 3.86 0.94
N LEU A 37 10.95 2.62 0.81
CA LEU A 37 10.51 1.82 1.94
C LEU A 37 11.24 0.49 1.96
N GLU A 38 12.18 0.38 2.89
CA GLU A 38 12.89 -0.85 3.14
C GLU A 38 12.00 -1.71 4.05
N VAL A 39 11.62 -2.89 3.55
CA VAL A 39 11.05 -3.97 4.34
C VAL A 39 11.81 -5.23 3.97
N SER A 40 12.55 -5.77 4.93
CA SER A 40 13.26 -7.04 4.79
C SER A 40 12.35 -8.23 5.09
N GLU A 41 12.64 -9.38 4.49
CA GLU A 41 11.94 -10.64 4.76
C GLU A 41 12.00 -11.01 6.26
N LYS A 42 13.10 -10.68 6.94
CA LYS A 42 13.27 -10.90 8.38
C LYS A 42 12.27 -10.10 9.22
N GLU A 43 11.98 -8.86 8.86
CA GLU A 43 10.98 -8.04 9.56
C GLU A 43 9.57 -8.62 9.37
N MET A 44 9.28 -9.12 8.17
CA MET A 44 8.02 -9.82 7.88
C MET A 44 7.86 -11.10 8.71
N GLU A 45 8.93 -11.90 8.85
CA GLU A 45 8.93 -13.07 9.73
C GLU A 45 8.71 -12.70 11.20
N ILE A 46 9.33 -11.62 11.68
CA ILE A 46 9.14 -11.13 13.06
C ILE A 46 7.68 -10.74 13.27
N VAL A 47 7.06 -10.00 12.35
CA VAL A 47 5.65 -9.61 12.43
C VAL A 47 4.74 -10.84 12.45
N ARG A 48 4.97 -11.81 11.55
CA ARG A 48 4.19 -13.07 11.50
C ARG A 48 4.33 -13.87 12.79
N ARG A 49 5.56 -13.97 13.33
CA ARG A 49 5.83 -14.64 14.61
C ARG A 49 5.13 -13.95 15.78
N ASN A 50 5.18 -12.62 15.85
CA ASN A 50 4.51 -11.84 16.90
C ASN A 50 2.99 -12.02 16.90
N LEU A 51 2.40 -12.35 15.76
CA LEU A 51 0.98 -12.64 15.61
C LEU A 51 0.64 -14.13 15.74
N ASN A 52 1.63 -15.01 15.96
CA ASN A 52 1.50 -16.47 15.95
C ASN A 52 0.86 -17.01 14.65
N LEU A 53 1.15 -16.38 13.51
CA LEU A 53 0.61 -16.76 12.21
C LEU A 53 1.62 -17.55 11.40
N ASP A 54 1.29 -18.81 11.12
CA ASP A 54 2.01 -19.62 10.14
C ASP A 54 1.58 -19.26 8.71
N VAL A 55 2.50 -19.43 7.75
CA VAL A 55 2.26 -19.13 6.33
C VAL A 55 1.13 -19.98 5.76
N ASN A 56 0.99 -21.24 6.18
CA ASN A 56 -0.09 -22.11 5.71
C ASN A 56 -1.45 -21.66 6.26
N THR A 57 -1.47 -21.23 7.53
CA THR A 57 -2.67 -20.65 8.16
C THR A 57 -3.10 -19.38 7.47
N ILE A 58 -2.16 -18.50 7.11
CA ILE A 58 -2.46 -17.28 6.34
C ILE A 58 -3.07 -17.66 4.99
N LYS A 59 -2.46 -18.59 4.22
CA LYS A 59 -2.98 -19.03 2.93
C LYS A 59 -4.42 -19.54 3.04
N LYS A 60 -4.67 -20.45 3.99
CA LYS A 60 -6.02 -20.98 4.27
C LYS A 60 -7.02 -19.89 4.64
N ASN A 61 -6.60 -18.93 5.46
CA ASN A 61 -7.45 -17.80 5.86
C ASN A 61 -7.77 -16.88 4.68
N LEU A 62 -6.80 -16.64 3.80
CA LEU A 62 -7.01 -15.84 2.59
C LEU A 62 -8.00 -16.52 1.62
N ASP A 63 -7.89 -17.83 1.43
CA ASP A 63 -8.83 -18.60 0.60
C ASP A 63 -10.25 -18.51 1.19
N ALA A 64 -10.39 -18.63 2.51
CA ALA A 64 -11.69 -18.48 3.19
C ALA A 64 -12.26 -17.06 3.09
N LEU A 65 -11.41 -16.02 3.12
CA LEU A 65 -11.82 -14.62 2.94
C LEU A 65 -12.26 -14.35 1.50
N GLU A 66 -11.56 -14.92 0.52
CA GLU A 66 -11.90 -14.80 -0.89
C GLU A 66 -13.24 -15.49 -1.21
N GLU A 67 -13.44 -16.71 -0.68
CA GLU A 67 -14.71 -17.41 -0.82
C GLU A 67 -15.86 -16.65 -0.15
N TRP A 68 -15.65 -16.13 1.06
CA TRP A 68 -16.64 -15.30 1.75
C TRP A 68 -16.99 -14.04 0.95
N GLY A 69 -15.98 -13.30 0.48
CA GLY A 69 -16.16 -12.06 -0.27
C GLY A 69 -16.97 -12.26 -1.56
N ARG A 70 -16.74 -13.37 -2.27
CA ARG A 70 -17.50 -13.74 -3.48
C ARG A 70 -18.95 -14.11 -3.20
N LYS A 71 -19.26 -14.65 -2.01
CA LYS A 71 -20.64 -14.99 -1.60
C LYS A 71 -21.47 -13.76 -1.22
N GLN A 72 -20.83 -12.66 -0.83
CA GLN A 72 -21.53 -11.44 -0.44
C GLN A 72 -21.88 -10.59 -1.68
N ASN A 73 -23.16 -10.53 -2.05
CA ASN A 73 -23.63 -9.80 -3.25
C ASN A 73 -23.17 -8.33 -3.29
N HIS A 74 -23.12 -7.65 -2.13
CA HIS A 74 -22.75 -6.24 -2.02
C HIS A 74 -21.22 -6.00 -2.04
N LEU A 75 -20.42 -7.05 -1.89
CA LEU A 75 -18.95 -6.97 -1.91
C LEU A 75 -18.35 -7.63 -3.14
N ALA A 76 -19.08 -8.54 -3.80
CA ALA A 76 -18.56 -9.37 -4.88
C ALA A 76 -17.90 -8.57 -6.00
N GLU A 77 -18.47 -7.41 -6.36
CA GLU A 77 -17.89 -6.53 -7.39
C GLU A 77 -16.62 -5.84 -6.89
N ALA A 78 -16.64 -5.30 -5.67
CA ALA A 78 -15.49 -4.63 -5.07
C ALA A 78 -14.32 -5.61 -4.79
N PHE A 79 -14.64 -6.85 -4.44
CA PHE A 79 -13.66 -7.90 -4.16
C PHE A 79 -12.82 -8.29 -5.38
N LYS A 80 -13.32 -8.06 -6.61
CA LYS A 80 -12.55 -8.27 -7.85
C LYS A 80 -11.31 -7.38 -7.93
N TYR A 81 -11.33 -6.23 -7.26
CA TYR A 81 -10.24 -5.26 -7.25
C TYR A 81 -9.31 -5.42 -6.04
N LEU A 82 -9.64 -6.34 -5.11
CA LEU A 82 -8.77 -6.67 -3.98
C LEU A 82 -7.84 -7.81 -4.40
N ASP A 83 -6.58 -7.47 -4.64
CA ASP A 83 -5.56 -8.47 -4.92
C ASP A 83 -5.22 -9.28 -3.66
N ARG A 84 -4.56 -10.42 -3.87
CA ARG A 84 -4.23 -11.33 -2.77
C ARG A 84 -3.24 -10.71 -1.77
N ASN A 85 -2.36 -9.81 -2.22
CA ASN A 85 -1.44 -9.11 -1.33
C ASN A 85 -2.17 -8.09 -0.45
N MET A 86 -3.15 -7.36 -1.00
CA MET A 86 -3.98 -6.45 -0.21
C MET A 86 -4.84 -7.22 0.80
N LEU A 87 -5.38 -8.39 0.43
CA LEU A 87 -6.08 -9.27 1.38
C LEU A 87 -5.15 -9.75 2.51
N GLU A 88 -3.90 -10.11 2.20
CA GLU A 88 -2.91 -10.47 3.23
C GLU A 88 -2.64 -9.29 4.18
N ARG A 89 -2.40 -8.09 3.65
CA ARG A 89 -2.20 -6.88 4.46
C ARG A 89 -3.40 -6.62 5.36
N LEU A 90 -4.62 -6.73 4.85
CA LEU A 90 -5.85 -6.57 5.64
C LEU A 90 -5.99 -7.65 6.71
N HIS A 91 -5.54 -8.88 6.42
CA HIS A 91 -5.55 -9.97 7.40
C HIS A 91 -4.54 -9.78 8.53
N ILE A 92 -3.32 -9.31 8.20
CA ILE A 92 -2.29 -8.94 9.18
C ILE A 92 -2.80 -7.79 10.07
N LEU A 93 -3.46 -6.77 9.48
CA LEU A 93 -4.12 -5.69 10.23
C LEU A 93 -5.28 -6.20 11.10
N GLY A 94 -5.96 -7.26 10.65
CA GLY A 94 -6.94 -8.02 11.42
C GLY A 94 -6.34 -8.89 12.52
N ARG A 95 -5.03 -8.79 12.78
CA ARG A 95 -4.27 -9.59 13.77
C ARG A 95 -4.41 -11.09 13.50
N GLY A 96 -4.62 -11.48 12.24
CA GLY A 96 -4.83 -12.87 11.86
C GLY A 96 -6.22 -13.44 12.16
N SER A 97 -7.15 -12.65 12.68
CA SER A 97 -8.53 -13.08 12.93
C SER A 97 -9.39 -12.91 11.67
N LEU A 98 -10.06 -13.97 11.25
CA LEU A 98 -10.98 -13.95 10.11
C LEU A 98 -12.13 -12.95 10.31
N GLU A 99 -12.83 -13.02 11.43
CA GLU A 99 -13.99 -12.16 11.70
C GLU A 99 -13.62 -10.68 11.79
N MET A 100 -12.46 -10.39 12.41
CA MET A 100 -11.92 -9.04 12.46
C MET A 100 -11.54 -8.54 11.06
N THR A 101 -11.00 -9.41 10.22
CA THR A 101 -10.63 -9.08 8.84
C THR A 101 -11.89 -8.80 7.99
N LYS A 102 -12.92 -9.65 8.07
CA LYS A 102 -14.21 -9.44 7.39
C LYS A 102 -14.83 -8.08 7.74
N THR A 103 -14.94 -7.81 9.04
CA THR A 103 -15.46 -6.53 9.55
C THR A 103 -14.66 -5.34 9.03
N ARG A 104 -13.33 -5.46 8.92
CA ARG A 104 -12.46 -4.41 8.39
C ARG A 104 -12.65 -4.21 6.90
N ILE A 105 -12.79 -5.28 6.12
CA ILE A 105 -13.06 -5.21 4.68
C ILE A 105 -14.39 -4.49 4.44
N ASP A 106 -15.45 -4.89 5.14
CA ASP A 106 -16.76 -4.25 5.01
C ASP A 106 -16.71 -2.76 5.32
N LYS A 107 -16.06 -2.39 6.44
CA LYS A 107 -15.88 -0.99 6.82
C LYS A 107 -15.06 -0.22 5.81
N LEU A 108 -13.96 -0.79 5.31
CA LEU A 108 -13.10 -0.15 4.31
C LEU A 108 -13.88 0.16 3.03
N LEU A 109 -14.60 -0.82 2.49
CA LEU A 109 -15.36 -0.68 1.25
C LEU A 109 -16.56 0.26 1.44
N THR A 110 -17.28 0.15 2.55
CA THR A 110 -18.38 1.05 2.90
C THR A 110 -17.90 2.49 3.04
N THR A 111 -16.79 2.72 3.75
CA THR A 111 -16.23 4.07 3.96
C THR A 111 -15.77 4.69 2.64
N ARG A 112 -15.16 3.89 1.76
CA ARG A 112 -14.78 4.33 0.40
C ARG A 112 -16.00 4.76 -0.43
N GLY A 113 -17.13 4.06 -0.30
CA GLY A 113 -18.39 4.42 -0.96
C GLY A 113 -19.06 5.65 -0.36
N MET A 114 -18.99 5.82 0.97
CA MET A 114 -19.62 6.95 1.67
C MET A 114 -18.83 8.26 1.51
N ILE A 115 -17.51 8.20 1.35
CA ILE A 115 -16.66 9.40 1.27
C ILE A 115 -15.86 9.38 -0.05
N PRO A 116 -16.55 9.51 -1.20
CA PRO A 116 -15.88 9.54 -2.51
C PRO A 116 -14.91 10.72 -2.61
N GLU A 117 -15.19 11.83 -1.91
CA GLU A 117 -14.30 13.00 -1.84
C GLU A 117 -12.93 12.71 -1.19
N LEU A 118 -12.76 11.61 -0.46
CA LEU A 118 -11.43 11.22 0.03
C LEU A 118 -10.72 10.26 -0.93
N CYS A 119 -11.48 9.56 -1.76
CA CYS A 119 -11.00 8.36 -2.46
C CYS A 119 -10.93 8.51 -3.98
N LEU A 120 -11.69 9.42 -4.57
CA LEU A 120 -11.83 9.63 -6.02
C LEU A 120 -11.18 10.96 -6.47
N ASN A 121 -10.93 11.07 -7.78
CA ASN A 121 -10.40 12.25 -8.46
C ASN A 121 -9.08 12.76 -7.86
N ARG A 122 -8.11 11.86 -7.64
CA ARG A 122 -6.78 12.26 -7.17
C ARG A 122 -5.95 12.79 -8.35
N SER A 123 -5.47 14.03 -8.24
CA SER A 123 -4.49 14.59 -9.17
C SER A 123 -3.26 15.04 -8.40
N VAL A 124 -2.06 14.90 -8.96
CA VAL A 124 -0.82 15.33 -8.27
C VAL A 124 -0.83 16.85 -8.04
N ASP A 125 -1.46 17.60 -8.95
CA ASP A 125 -1.55 19.05 -8.89
C ASP A 125 -2.34 19.57 -7.69
N GLU A 126 -3.35 18.83 -7.23
CA GLU A 126 -4.17 19.22 -6.06
C GLU A 126 -3.39 19.21 -4.74
N PHE A 127 -2.22 18.56 -4.73
CA PHE A 127 -1.40 18.39 -3.55
C PHE A 127 -0.23 19.36 -3.46
N LYS A 128 -0.02 20.25 -4.43
CA LYS A 128 1.10 21.20 -4.42
C LYS A 128 1.01 22.14 -3.23
N ASP A 129 -0.15 22.75 -3.04
CA ASP A 129 -0.40 23.71 -1.95
C ASP A 129 -0.19 23.08 -0.57
N ILE A 130 -0.61 21.82 -0.42
CA ILE A 130 -0.42 21.11 0.84
C ILE A 130 1.02 20.64 1.02
N ALA A 131 1.69 20.19 -0.04
CA ALA A 131 3.10 19.78 0.01
C ALA A 131 4.03 20.94 0.40
N GLU A 132 3.66 22.18 0.08
CA GLU A 132 4.38 23.38 0.55
C GLU A 132 4.03 23.74 2.01
N SER A 133 2.81 23.41 2.44
CA SER A 133 2.30 23.74 3.78
C SER A 133 2.64 22.70 4.85
N ILE A 134 2.98 21.47 4.47
CA ILE A 134 3.34 20.39 5.39
C ILE A 134 4.64 19.70 4.98
N ASN A 135 5.45 19.37 5.98
CA ASN A 135 6.50 18.36 5.81
C ASN A 135 5.94 17.02 6.27
N PHE A 136 5.68 16.13 5.32
CA PHE A 136 5.27 14.75 5.57
C PHE A 136 6.44 13.81 5.29
N ILE A 137 7.03 13.26 6.35
CA ILE A 137 8.21 12.39 6.25
C ILE A 137 7.86 11.02 6.82
N MET A 138 8.03 9.99 5.99
CA MET A 138 7.99 8.59 6.42
C MET A 138 9.41 8.07 6.56
N LEU A 139 9.73 7.47 7.72
CA LEU A 139 11.03 6.84 7.87
C LEU A 139 11.10 5.56 7.03
N PRO A 140 12.20 5.35 6.27
CA PRO A 140 12.35 4.17 5.41
C PRO A 140 12.39 2.85 6.16
N LYS A 141 12.91 2.86 7.39
CA LYS A 141 13.11 1.66 8.22
C LYS A 141 12.01 1.51 9.26
N LEU A 142 11.70 0.27 9.60
CA LEU A 142 10.81 -0.05 10.70
C LEU A 142 11.53 0.13 12.03
N ASN A 143 10.77 0.48 13.07
CA ASN A 143 11.31 0.52 14.42
C ASN A 143 11.57 -0.93 14.90
N PRO A 144 12.79 -1.25 15.36
CA PRO A 144 13.17 -2.62 15.68
C PRO A 144 12.37 -3.24 16.84
N LYS A 145 11.78 -2.44 17.74
CA LYS A 145 11.06 -2.95 18.93
C LYS A 145 9.64 -3.39 18.62
N ASP A 146 8.90 -2.59 17.86
CA ASP A 146 7.46 -2.76 17.62
C ASP A 146 7.13 -3.02 16.15
N GLN A 147 8.14 -2.99 15.28
CA GLN A 147 8.02 -3.16 13.82
C GLN A 147 7.04 -2.14 13.21
N SER A 148 6.87 -0.98 13.86
CA SER A 148 6.02 0.10 13.36
C SER A 148 6.80 1.03 12.43
N ARG A 149 6.08 1.66 11.48
CA ARG A 149 6.64 2.70 10.63
C ARG A 149 6.34 4.06 11.24
N ILE A 150 7.37 4.82 11.52
CA ILE A 150 7.24 6.16 12.09
C ILE A 150 7.00 7.16 10.96
N ILE A 151 5.98 7.99 11.16
CA ILE A 151 5.63 9.08 10.26
C ILE A 151 5.58 10.36 11.05
N LEU A 152 6.27 11.37 10.53
CA LEU A 152 6.37 12.69 11.10
C LEU A 152 5.70 13.67 10.15
N THR A 153 4.66 14.32 10.66
CA THR A 153 4.00 15.43 9.96
C THR A 153 4.30 16.71 10.74
N LYS A 154 4.96 17.66 10.09
CA LYS A 154 5.11 19.03 10.61
C LYS A 154 4.28 19.97 9.75
N ILE A 155 3.34 20.67 10.37
CA ILE A 155 2.58 21.73 9.72
C ILE A 155 3.45 22.99 9.74
N ILE A 156 3.77 23.53 8.57
CA ILE A 156 4.58 24.74 8.41
C ILE A 156 3.65 25.96 8.34
N ASN A 157 2.57 25.86 7.56
CA ASN A 157 1.58 26.92 7.40
C ASN A 157 0.19 26.39 7.74
N LEU A 158 -0.44 26.97 8.76
CA LEU A 158 -1.78 26.58 9.22
C LEU A 158 -2.90 27.23 8.42
N GLU A 159 -2.67 28.42 7.85
CA GLU A 159 -3.72 29.17 7.13
C GLU A 159 -4.16 28.47 5.85
N ASN A 160 -3.23 27.80 5.17
CA ASN A 160 -3.49 27.00 3.97
C ASN A 160 -3.75 25.52 4.28
N PHE A 161 -3.78 25.13 5.56
CA PHE A 161 -3.96 23.74 5.94
C PHE A 161 -5.42 23.32 5.89
N SER A 162 -5.73 22.37 5.00
CA SER A 162 -7.01 21.66 5.00
C SER A 162 -6.80 20.24 5.51
N LEU A 163 -7.53 19.87 6.56
CA LEU A 163 -7.52 18.49 7.07
C LEU A 163 -7.95 17.49 5.99
N LEU A 164 -8.91 17.86 5.15
CA LEU A 164 -9.38 17.01 4.06
C LEU A 164 -8.26 16.77 3.04
N ALA A 165 -7.56 17.83 2.63
CA ALA A 165 -6.42 17.72 1.72
C ALA A 165 -5.28 16.90 2.35
N TYR A 166 -5.04 17.05 3.66
CA TYR A 166 -4.03 16.28 4.40
C TYR A 166 -4.34 14.78 4.39
N MET A 167 -5.60 14.44 4.66
CA MET A 167 -6.04 13.04 4.65
C MET A 167 -5.95 12.44 3.25
N ARG A 168 -6.35 13.18 2.21
CA ARG A 168 -6.19 12.76 0.80
C ARG A 168 -4.72 12.55 0.42
N TYR A 169 -3.86 13.50 0.78
CA TYR A 169 -2.42 13.43 0.52
C TYR A 169 -1.78 12.24 1.23
N SER A 170 -2.11 12.06 2.51
CA SER A 170 -1.66 10.90 3.29
C SER A 170 -2.08 9.60 2.60
N PHE A 171 -3.35 9.44 2.24
CA PHE A 171 -3.82 8.25 1.53
C PHE A 171 -3.15 8.04 0.18
N MET A 172 -2.83 9.10 -0.57
CA MET A 172 -2.07 8.96 -1.82
C MET A 172 -0.67 8.40 -1.56
N VAL A 173 0.05 8.93 -0.57
CA VAL A 173 1.40 8.46 -0.23
C VAL A 173 1.38 7.01 0.28
N TYR A 174 0.33 6.60 1.00
CA TYR A 174 0.19 5.22 1.48
C TYR A 174 -0.30 4.23 0.42
N LEU A 175 -1.30 4.60 -0.38
CA LEU A 175 -1.95 3.68 -1.34
C LEU A 175 -1.30 3.73 -2.73
N GLY A 176 -0.65 4.83 -3.11
CA GLY A 176 0.11 4.95 -4.36
C GLY A 176 1.41 4.13 -4.37
N GLN A 177 1.73 3.44 -3.28
CA GLN A 177 2.85 2.49 -3.18
C GLN A 177 2.39 1.02 -3.18
N SER A 178 1.12 0.75 -3.44
CA SER A 178 0.53 -0.61 -3.51
C SER A 178 0.34 -1.06 -4.94
#